data_AF-A0A3D2SZ41-F1
#
_entry.id   AF-A0A3D2SZ41-F1
#
_cell.length_a   1.000
_cell.length_b   1.000
_cell.length_c   1.000
_cell.angle_alpha   90.00
_cell.angle_beta   90.00
_cell.angle_gamma   90.00
#
_symmetry.space_group_name_H-M   'P 1'
#
loop_
_entity.id
_entity.type
_entity.pdbx_description
1 polymer ?
#
loop_
_entity_poly.entity_id
_entity_poly.type
_entity_poly.pdbx_seq_one_letter_code
_entity_poly.pdbx_strand_id
1 'polypeptide(L)'
;FKRFLAQLRIIVGGRIKSYEPLLDRARREAVLRMKEQALARGHNTVVNIRLETSRLANSRRGGKGTAGVEMLAYGTALTVREGL
;
A
#
# COMPACT_ATOMS: atom_id res chain seq x y z
N PHE A 1 22.89 -22.82 -14.04
CA PHE A 1 21.60 -23.55 -13.98
C PHE A 1 20.55 -22.90 -13.08
N LYS A 2 20.75 -22.78 -11.75
CA LYS A 2 19.75 -22.21 -10.82
C LYS A 2 19.27 -20.77 -11.14
N ARG A 3 20.13 -19.92 -11.73
CA ARG A 3 19.77 -18.52 -12.10
C ARG A 3 18.83 -18.43 -13.31
N PHE A 4 18.86 -19.40 -14.23
CA PHE A 4 18.05 -19.38 -15.44
C PHE A 4 16.58 -19.76 -15.15
N LEU A 5 16.38 -20.76 -14.28
CA LEU A 5 15.06 -21.13 -13.77
C LEU A 5 14.41 -20.01 -12.92
N ALA A 6 15.21 -19.24 -12.19
CA ALA A 6 14.73 -18.11 -11.40
C ALA A 6 14.19 -16.97 -12.29
N GLN A 7 14.82 -16.71 -13.45
CA GLN A 7 14.32 -15.73 -14.43
C GLN A 7 13.04 -16.21 -15.12
N LEU A 8 12.93 -17.51 -15.41
CA LEU A 8 11.71 -18.07 -16.01
C LEU A 8 10.49 -17.94 -15.08
N ARG A 9 10.69 -18.01 -13.75
CA ARG A 9 9.61 -17.85 -12.77
C ARG A 9 9.07 -16.41 -12.66
N ILE A 10 9.82 -15.41 -13.12
CA ILE A 10 9.34 -14.02 -13.24
C ILE A 10 8.41 -13.89 -14.45
N ILE A 11 8.66 -14.65 -15.52
CA ILE A 11 7.89 -14.62 -16.79
C ILE A 11 6.55 -15.36 -16.66
N VAL A 12 6.50 -16.45 -15.88
CA VAL A 12 5.26 -17.25 -15.72
C VAL A 12 4.15 -16.46 -15.01
N GLY A 13 4.50 -15.41 -14.26
CA GLY A 13 3.52 -14.61 -13.53
C GLY A 13 2.91 -15.40 -12.37
N GLY A 14 2.73 -14.74 -11.24
CA GLY A 14 2.17 -15.37 -10.05
C GLY A 14 2.23 -14.44 -8.86
N ARG A 15 1.26 -14.59 -7.97
CA ARG A 15 1.23 -13.81 -6.73
C ARG A 15 2.44 -14.16 -5.87
N ILE A 16 3.21 -13.15 -5.47
CA ILE A 16 4.34 -13.36 -4.57
C ILE A 16 3.79 -13.47 -3.13
N LYS A 17 3.34 -14.67 -2.76
CA LYS A 17 2.68 -14.96 -1.47
C LYS A 17 3.42 -14.43 -0.24
N SER A 18 4.75 -14.28 -0.31
CA SER A 18 5.55 -13.75 0.79
C SER A 18 5.35 -12.24 1.03
N TYR A 19 4.93 -11.46 0.03
CA TYR A 19 4.71 -10.02 0.17
C TYR A 19 3.24 -9.64 0.31
N GLU A 20 2.30 -10.54 0.00
CA GLU A 20 0.86 -10.30 0.16
C GLU A 20 0.49 -9.81 1.58
N PRO A 21 0.96 -10.44 2.69
CA PRO A 21 0.58 -10.01 4.03
C PRO A 21 1.11 -8.62 4.38
N LEU A 22 2.29 -8.24 3.86
CA LEU A 22 2.89 -6.93 4.08
C LEU A 22 2.12 -5.85 3.33
N LEU A 23 1.75 -6.11 2.08
CA LEU A 23 0.96 -5.19 1.27
C LEU A 23 -0.45 -5.01 1.84
N ASP A 24 -1.07 -6.09 2.33
CA ASP A 24 -2.38 -6.03 2.99
C ASP A 24 -2.32 -5.21 4.28
N ARG A 25 -1.28 -5.42 5.11
CA ARG A 25 -1.07 -4.62 6.31
C ARG A 25 -0.82 -3.14 5.96
N ALA A 26 0.03 -2.86 4.98
CA ALA A 26 0.29 -1.50 4.52
C ALA A 26 -0.98 -0.80 4.04
N ARG A 27 -1.86 -1.51 3.33
CA ARG A 27 -3.15 -1.00 2.88
C ARG A 27 -4.07 -0.65 4.02
N ARG A 28 -4.23 -1.57 4.98
CA ARG A 28 -5.09 -1.33 6.15
C ARG A 28 -4.59 -0.13 6.96
N GLU A 29 -3.28 -0.08 7.19
CA GLU A 29 -2.65 1.00 7.95
C GLU A 29 -2.81 2.36 7.25
N ALA A 30 -2.55 2.45 5.94
CA ALA A 30 -2.68 3.70 5.19
C ALA A 30 -4.13 4.21 5.20
N VAL A 31 -5.11 3.33 5.00
CA VAL A 31 -6.54 3.69 5.06
C VAL A 31 -6.96 4.10 6.47
N LEU A 32 -6.47 3.40 7.50
CA LEU A 32 -6.78 3.71 8.89
C LEU A 32 -6.28 5.12 9.24
N ARG A 33 -5.02 5.44 8.94
CA ARG A 33 -4.44 6.77 9.18
C ARG A 33 -5.20 7.87 8.43
N MET A 34 -5.60 7.62 7.19
CA MET A 34 -6.40 8.59 6.42
C MET A 34 -7.77 8.83 7.07
N LYS A 35 -8.44 7.77 7.57
CA LYS A 35 -9.72 7.89 8.29
C LYS A 35 -9.55 8.62 9.62
N GLU A 36 -8.52 8.31 10.39
CA GLU A 36 -8.19 8.99 11.64
C GLU A 36 -7.95 10.49 11.41
N GLN A 37 -7.24 10.86 10.34
CA GLN A 37 -7.06 12.26 9.96
C GLN A 37 -8.37 12.95 9.60
N ALA A 38 -9.29 12.27 8.89
CA ALA A 38 -10.61 12.82 8.58
C ALA A 38 -11.46 12.99 9.84
N LEU A 39 -11.46 11.99 10.73
CA LEU A 39 -12.21 12.01 11.98
C LEU A 39 -11.69 13.10 12.93
N ALA A 40 -10.37 13.26 13.05
CA ALA A 40 -9.74 14.31 13.84
C ALA A 40 -10.10 15.73 13.35
N ARG A 41 -10.54 15.86 12.09
CA ARG A 41 -11.02 17.11 11.48
C ARG A 41 -12.54 17.26 11.53
N GLY A 42 -13.26 16.34 12.17
CA GLY A 42 -14.73 16.39 12.32
C GLY A 42 -15.51 15.91 11.08
N HIS A 43 -14.86 15.17 10.18
CA HIS A 43 -15.50 14.56 9.03
C HIS A 43 -15.80 13.08 9.30
N ASN A 44 -16.98 12.61 8.88
CA ASN A 44 -17.42 11.24 9.12
C ASN A 44 -17.31 10.34 7.88
N THR A 45 -17.02 10.92 6.71
CA THR A 45 -16.98 10.21 5.44
C THR A 45 -15.76 10.63 4.64
N VAL A 46 -15.14 9.69 3.91
CA VAL A 46 -14.09 9.99 2.92
C VAL A 46 -14.50 9.36 1.59
N VAL A 47 -14.55 10.15 0.53
CA VAL A 47 -14.95 9.72 -0.82
C VAL A 47 -13.79 9.84 -1.80
N ASN A 48 -13.91 9.20 -2.96
CA ASN A 48 -12.90 9.18 -4.02
C ASN A 48 -11.52 8.75 -3.49
N ILE A 49 -11.50 7.70 -2.64
CA ILE A 49 -10.28 7.17 -2.05
C ILE A 49 -9.41 6.55 -3.15
N ARG A 50 -8.14 6.93 -3.18
CA ARG A 50 -7.12 6.37 -4.06
C ARG A 50 -5.99 5.80 -3.23
N LEU A 51 -5.46 4.68 -3.69
CA LEU A 51 -4.32 4.00 -3.11
C LEU A 51 -3.18 4.02 -4.11
N GLU A 52 -2.05 4.59 -3.71
CA GLU A 52 -0.83 4.61 -4.49
C GLU A 52 0.26 3.83 -3.79
N THR A 53 1.10 3.17 -4.58
CA THR A 53 2.26 2.44 -4.07
C THR A 53 3.52 2.95 -4.71
N SER A 54 4.52 3.25 -3.88
CA SER A 54 5.85 3.62 -4.31
C SER A 54 6.84 2.55 -3.85
N ARG A 55 7.84 2.27 -4.69
CA ARG A 55 8.96 1.43 -4.27
C ARG A 55 9.88 2.29 -3.41
N LEU A 56 10.09 1.90 -2.16
CA LEU A 56 11.12 2.55 -1.35
C LEU A 56 12.47 2.18 -1.96
N ALA A 57 13.25 3.19 -2.34
CA ALA A 57 14.36 3.06 -3.28
C ALA A 57 15.33 1.91 -2.93
N ASN A 58 15.65 1.16 -3.99
CA ASN A 58 16.65 0.11 -4.15
C ASN A 58 17.70 0.02 -3.04
N SER A 59 17.83 -1.21 -2.51
CA SER A 59 19.02 -1.75 -1.88
C SER A 59 20.27 -0.89 -2.05
N ARG A 60 20.76 -0.30 -0.95
CA ARG A 60 22.09 0.31 -0.91
C ARG A 60 23.09 -0.63 -1.59
N ARG A 61 23.97 -0.04 -2.41
CA ARG A 61 25.10 -0.67 -3.12
C ARG A 61 25.70 -1.78 -2.25
N GLY A 62 25.47 -3.05 -2.61
CA GLY A 62 25.90 -4.22 -1.82
C GLY A 62 24.84 -5.28 -1.47
N GLY A 63 23.61 -5.18 -2.01
CA GLY A 63 22.62 -6.27 -1.93
C GLY A 63 21.97 -6.48 -0.55
N LYS A 64 22.21 -5.58 0.40
CA LYS A 64 21.55 -5.53 1.71
C LYS A 64 20.64 -4.31 1.79
N GLY A 65 19.43 -4.42 1.25
CA GLY A 65 18.38 -3.47 1.59
C GLY A 65 17.03 -4.12 1.52
N THR A 66 16.21 -3.83 2.51
CA THR A 66 14.81 -4.24 2.57
C THR A 66 14.09 -3.64 1.36
N ALA A 67 13.56 -4.50 0.49
CA ALA A 67 12.61 -4.07 -0.53
C ALA A 67 11.33 -3.64 0.18
N GLY A 68 11.27 -2.38 0.59
CA GLY A 68 10.10 -1.78 1.20
C GLY A 68 9.14 -1.28 0.13
N VAL A 69 7.84 -1.40 0.38
CA VAL A 69 6.80 -0.75 -0.42
C VAL A 69 6.16 0.30 0.48
N GLU A 70 6.13 1.53 0.00
CA GLU A 70 5.37 2.61 0.60
C GLU A 70 3.95 2.58 0.05
N MET A 71 2.96 2.80 0.91
CA MET A 71 1.56 2.88 0.52
C MET A 71 0.94 4.19 1.00
N LEU A 72 0.38 4.94 0.05
CA LEU A 72 -0.29 6.21 0.29
C LEU A 72 -1.80 6.03 0.04
N ALA A 73 -2.61 6.52 0.98
CA ALA A 73 -4.07 6.60 0.83
C ALA A 73 -4.50 8.06 0.92
N TYR A 74 -5.29 8.53 -0.03
CA TYR A 74 -5.84 9.89 -0.04
C TYR A 74 -7.24 9.94 -0.63
N GLY A 75 -8.00 10.97 -0.30
CA GLY A 75 -9.38 11.17 -0.76
C GLY A 75 -9.95 12.49 -0.25
N THR A 76 -11.25 12.71 -0.45
CA THR A 76 -11.95 13.93 -0.03
C THR A 76 -12.79 13.64 1.21
N ALA A 77 -12.51 14.32 2.32
CA ALA A 77 -13.29 14.20 3.54
C ALA A 77 -14.57 15.05 3.48
N LEU A 78 -15.69 14.47 3.92
CA LEU A 78 -17.02 15.07 3.91
C LEU A 78 -17.69 14.87 5.27
N THR A 79 -18.54 15.82 5.66
CA THR A 79 -19.46 15.66 6.78
C THR A 79 -20.85 15.40 6.24
N VAL A 80 -21.27 14.14 6.28
CA VAL A 80 -22.63 13.74 5.91
C VAL A 80 -23.51 13.92 7.14
N ARG A 81 -24.54 14.76 7.05
CA ARG A 81 -25.58 14.82 8.07
C ARG A 81 -26.63 13.80 7.64
N GLU A 82 -26.77 12.70 8.39
CA GLU A 82 -28.01 11.92 8.29
C GLU A 82 -29.14 12.82 8.77
N GLY A 83 -30.01 13.20 7.85
CA GLY A 83 -31.12 14.10 8.11
C GLY A 83 -32.42 13.31 8.20
N LEU A 84 -33.08 13.48 9.35
CA LEU A 84 -34.52 13.39 9.67
C LEU A 84 -35.32 12.20 9.10
#